data_AF-A0A378VUN6-F1
#
_entry.id   AF-A0A378VUN6-F1
#
_cell.length_a   1.000
_cell.length_b   1.000
_cell.length_c   1.000
_cell.angle_alpha   90.00
_cell.angle_beta   90.00
_cell.angle_gamma   90.00
#
_symmetry.space_group_name_H-M   'P 1'
#
loop_
_entity.id
_entity.type
_entity.pdbx_description
1 polymer ?
#
loop_
_entity_poly.entity_id
_entity_poly.type
_entity_poly.pdbx_seq_one_letter_code
_entity_poly.pdbx_strand_id
1 'polypeptide(L)'
;MIGHTQPRRLAARSVAERIAEELKSEIGSAVGYKVRFTDHTSRDACVKLMTDGILLAETQTDRYLAAYDTIIIDEAHERSLNIDFLLGYLKQLLPRRPDLKVIITSATIDAERFSRHFNGAPVLEVSGRTYPVEILYRPLTGKDEDNAEVELTDAIVDAADELARYGEGDILVFLPGEREIREAAEALRKSTLRRNDEILPLFARLSHAEQHKSSTLQAQNAASCWRPTSPKPRSPCRASNTSSTPASRASNAIPRGQKWNNFT
;
A
#
# COMPACT_ATOMS: atom_id res chain seq x y z
N MET A 1 -22.09 -6.89 -11.34
CA MET A 1 -20.86 -7.16 -10.57
C MET A 1 -20.09 -5.87 -10.39
N ILE A 2 -19.45 -5.69 -9.23
CA ILE A 2 -18.57 -4.56 -8.94
C ILE A 2 -17.13 -4.91 -9.34
N GLY A 3 -16.52 -4.12 -10.21
CA GLY A 3 -15.10 -4.22 -10.53
C GLY A 3 -14.31 -3.25 -9.69
N HIS A 4 -13.29 -3.71 -8.96
CA HIS A 4 -12.44 -2.85 -8.13
C HIS A 4 -10.99 -3.00 -8.55
N THR A 5 -10.41 -1.95 -9.14
CA THR A 5 -9.03 -2.00 -9.64
C THR A 5 -8.03 -1.62 -8.56
N GLN A 6 -6.84 -2.21 -8.66
CA GLN A 6 -5.69 -1.93 -7.82
C GLN A 6 -4.45 -1.86 -8.73
N PRO A 7 -3.52 -0.92 -8.53
CA PRO A 7 -2.36 -0.79 -9.41
C PRO A 7 -1.40 -2.00 -9.32
N ARG A 8 -1.40 -2.69 -8.18
CA ARG A 8 -0.47 -3.79 -7.90
C ARG A 8 -1.18 -5.10 -7.68
N ARG A 9 -0.60 -6.19 -8.21
CA ARG A 9 -1.17 -7.54 -8.11
C ARG A 9 -1.32 -8.01 -6.66
N LEU A 10 -0.31 -7.75 -5.83
CA LEU A 10 -0.34 -8.15 -4.42
C LEU A 10 -1.43 -7.41 -3.64
N ALA A 11 -1.63 -6.12 -3.94
CA ALA A 11 -2.71 -5.33 -3.36
C ALA A 11 -4.09 -5.87 -3.78
N ALA A 12 -4.30 -6.11 -5.08
CA ALA A 12 -5.55 -6.71 -5.59
C ALA A 12 -5.91 -8.02 -4.85
N ARG A 13 -4.92 -8.92 -4.72
CA ARG A 13 -5.11 -10.20 -4.03
C ARG A 13 -5.37 -10.02 -2.54
N SER A 14 -4.52 -9.26 -1.84
CA SER A 14 -4.63 -9.07 -0.38
C SER A 14 -5.93 -8.38 0.01
N VAL A 15 -6.39 -7.39 -0.76
CA VAL A 15 -7.68 -6.73 -0.54
C VAL A 15 -8.84 -7.70 -0.79
N ALA A 16 -8.76 -8.53 -1.83
CA ALA A 16 -9.80 -9.53 -2.09
C ALA A 16 -9.91 -10.55 -0.95
N GLU A 17 -8.78 -11.10 -0.50
CA GLU A 17 -8.69 -12.02 0.64
C GLU A 17 -9.28 -11.36 1.89
N ARG A 18 -8.91 -10.10 2.17
CA ARG A 18 -9.44 -9.37 3.32
C ARG A 18 -10.96 -9.14 3.25
N ILE A 19 -11.49 -8.74 2.10
CA ILE A 19 -12.95 -8.53 1.96
C ILE A 19 -13.68 -9.87 2.12
N ALA A 20 -13.15 -10.96 1.55
CA ALA A 20 -13.73 -12.29 1.73
C ALA A 20 -13.77 -12.71 3.21
N GLU A 21 -12.69 -12.48 3.97
CA GLU A 21 -12.63 -12.72 5.42
C GLU A 21 -13.69 -11.92 6.18
N GLU A 22 -13.81 -10.61 5.92
CA GLU A 22 -14.81 -9.74 6.57
C GLU A 22 -16.25 -10.16 6.26
N LEU A 23 -16.48 -10.65 5.05
CA LEU A 23 -17.77 -11.21 4.62
C LEU A 23 -17.99 -12.65 5.07
N LYS A 24 -17.01 -13.28 5.76
CA LYS A 24 -17.03 -14.70 6.14
C LYS A 24 -17.33 -15.62 4.95
N SER A 25 -16.75 -15.30 3.80
CA SER A 25 -16.92 -16.01 2.54
C SER A 25 -15.58 -16.57 2.06
N GLU A 26 -15.61 -17.68 1.32
CA GLU A 26 -14.42 -18.20 0.66
C GLU A 26 -14.04 -17.33 -0.53
N ILE A 27 -12.73 -17.10 -0.69
CA ILE A 27 -12.22 -16.38 -1.85
C ILE A 27 -12.58 -17.13 -3.14
N GLY A 28 -13.04 -16.38 -4.14
CA GLY A 28 -13.58 -16.90 -5.39
C GLY A 28 -15.09 -17.12 -5.38
N SER A 29 -15.75 -17.13 -4.21
CA SER A 29 -17.22 -17.16 -4.12
C SER A 29 -17.79 -15.75 -4.28
N ALA A 30 -18.21 -15.08 -3.21
CA ALA A 30 -18.80 -13.74 -3.28
C ALA A 30 -17.79 -12.64 -3.70
N VAL A 31 -16.50 -12.86 -3.41
CA VAL A 31 -15.39 -11.96 -3.75
C VAL A 31 -14.35 -12.75 -4.50
N GLY A 32 -13.98 -12.31 -5.70
CA GLY A 32 -12.91 -12.92 -6.48
C GLY A 32 -11.80 -11.92 -6.80
N TYR A 33 -10.69 -12.42 -7.33
CA TYR A 33 -9.68 -11.55 -7.92
C TYR A 33 -9.13 -12.07 -9.23
N LYS A 34 -8.69 -11.14 -10.09
CA LYS A 34 -8.07 -11.44 -11.37
C LYS A 34 -6.85 -10.55 -11.60
N VAL A 35 -5.70 -11.19 -11.70
CA VAL A 35 -4.43 -10.55 -12.03
C VAL A 35 -3.80 -11.26 -13.23
N ARG A 36 -2.73 -10.71 -13.79
CA ARG A 36 -2.07 -11.38 -14.93
C ARG A 36 -1.62 -12.78 -14.52
N PHE A 37 -1.99 -13.77 -15.34
CA PHE A 37 -1.73 -15.20 -15.17
C PHE A 37 -2.51 -15.92 -14.05
N THR A 38 -3.38 -15.22 -13.33
CA THR A 38 -4.12 -15.82 -12.22
C THR A 38 -5.53 -15.25 -12.13
N ASP A 39 -6.52 -16.13 -12.20
CA ASP A 39 -7.93 -15.79 -12.08
C ASP A 39 -8.60 -16.69 -11.04
N HIS A 40 -9.04 -16.09 -9.94
CA HIS A 40 -9.80 -16.73 -8.87
C HIS A 40 -11.14 -16.02 -8.72
N THR A 41 -11.90 -15.98 -9.81
CA THR A 41 -13.25 -15.40 -9.85
C THR A 41 -14.25 -16.47 -10.26
N SER A 42 -15.32 -16.67 -9.49
CA SER A 42 -16.47 -17.45 -9.95
C SER A 42 -17.45 -16.59 -10.73
N ARG A 43 -18.43 -17.24 -11.40
CA ARG A 43 -19.53 -16.53 -12.07
C ARG A 43 -20.48 -15.84 -11.08
N ASP A 44 -20.52 -16.34 -9.85
CA ASP A 44 -21.42 -15.86 -8.80
C ASP A 44 -20.78 -14.73 -7.96
N ALA A 45 -19.56 -14.31 -8.30
CA ALA A 45 -18.87 -13.24 -7.60
C ALA A 45 -19.59 -11.89 -7.75
N CYS A 46 -19.90 -11.27 -6.62
CA CYS A 46 -20.47 -9.94 -6.56
C CYS A 46 -19.40 -8.86 -6.75
N VAL A 47 -18.18 -9.11 -6.25
CA VAL A 47 -17.04 -8.19 -6.30
C VAL A 47 -15.84 -8.89 -6.94
N LYS A 48 -15.25 -8.26 -7.96
CA LYS A 48 -14.01 -8.71 -8.59
C LYS A 48 -12.91 -7.67 -8.37
N LEU A 49 -11.89 -8.03 -7.62
CA LEU A 49 -10.65 -7.26 -7.47
C LEU A 49 -9.75 -7.56 -8.66
N MET A 50 -9.15 -6.55 -9.27
CA MET A 50 -8.26 -6.81 -10.41
C MET A 50 -7.18 -5.75 -10.53
N THR A 51 -6.16 -6.02 -11.35
CA THR A 51 -5.24 -4.94 -11.72
C THR A 51 -5.84 -4.04 -12.79
N ASP A 52 -5.43 -2.77 -12.85
CA ASP A 52 -5.85 -1.83 -13.91
C ASP A 52 -5.66 -2.42 -15.31
N GLY A 53 -4.51 -3.06 -15.55
CA GLY A 53 -4.19 -3.70 -16.82
C GLY A 53 -5.14 -4.85 -17.19
N ILE A 54 -5.78 -5.51 -16.21
CA ILE A 54 -6.79 -6.55 -16.47
C ILE A 54 -8.09 -5.90 -16.92
N LEU A 55 -8.54 -4.84 -16.23
CA LEU A 55 -9.75 -4.11 -16.66
C LEU A 55 -9.55 -3.51 -18.06
N LEU A 56 -8.40 -2.91 -18.31
CA LEU A 56 -8.06 -2.34 -19.61
C LEU A 56 -8.04 -3.41 -20.71
N ALA A 57 -7.51 -4.61 -20.42
CA ALA A 57 -7.56 -5.73 -21.36
C ALA A 57 -9.01 -6.17 -21.65
N GLU A 58 -9.88 -6.21 -20.63
CA GLU A 58 -11.29 -6.57 -20.79
C GLU A 58 -12.05 -5.58 -21.69
N THR A 59 -11.67 -4.30 -21.75
CA THR A 59 -12.28 -3.33 -22.68
C THR A 59 -12.12 -3.70 -24.17
N GLN A 60 -11.13 -4.53 -24.51
CA GLN A 60 -10.91 -4.97 -25.89
C GLN A 60 -11.98 -5.98 -26.34
N THR A 61 -12.40 -6.85 -25.42
CA THR A 61 -13.41 -7.89 -25.66
C THR A 61 -14.82 -7.45 -25.28
N ASP A 62 -14.96 -6.66 -24.22
CA ASP A 62 -16.21 -6.10 -23.74
C ASP A 62 -16.13 -4.57 -23.77
N ARG A 63 -16.42 -4.01 -24.95
CA ARG A 63 -16.32 -2.55 -25.19
C ARG A 63 -17.35 -1.71 -24.43
N TYR A 64 -18.31 -2.34 -23.78
CA TYR A 64 -19.27 -1.63 -22.97
C TYR A 64 -19.07 -1.90 -21.48
N LEU A 65 -18.16 -2.80 -21.11
CA LEU A 65 -18.01 -3.29 -19.73
C LEU A 65 -19.36 -3.75 -19.19
N ALA A 66 -20.11 -4.50 -20.00
CA ALA A 66 -21.47 -4.99 -19.71
C ALA A 66 -21.51 -5.96 -18.51
N ALA A 67 -20.40 -6.61 -18.19
CA ALA A 67 -20.29 -7.44 -17.00
C ALA A 67 -20.40 -6.65 -15.67
N TYR A 68 -20.25 -5.32 -15.72
CA TYR A 68 -20.17 -4.47 -14.54
C TYR A 68 -21.33 -3.48 -14.44
N ASP A 69 -21.84 -3.34 -13.22
CA ASP A 69 -22.75 -2.26 -12.83
C ASP A 69 -21.99 -1.08 -12.21
N THR A 70 -20.86 -1.37 -11.55
CA THR A 70 -20.03 -0.37 -10.86
C THR A 70 -18.56 -0.69 -11.06
N ILE A 71 -17.75 0.33 -11.33
CA ILE A 71 -16.29 0.25 -11.39
C ILE A 71 -15.70 1.21 -10.37
N ILE A 72 -14.80 0.70 -9.54
CA ILE A 72 -14.01 1.46 -8.59
C ILE A 72 -12.57 1.47 -9.12
N ILE A 73 -12.05 2.66 -9.44
CA ILE A 73 -10.64 2.88 -9.77
C ILE A 73 -9.92 3.33 -8.51
N ASP A 74 -9.19 2.41 -7.88
CA ASP A 74 -8.48 2.70 -6.63
C ASP A 74 -7.05 3.16 -6.84
N GLU A 75 -6.54 3.88 -5.85
CA GLU A 75 -5.19 4.44 -5.84
C GLU A 75 -4.91 5.23 -7.14
N ALA A 76 -5.90 5.97 -7.65
CA ALA A 76 -5.79 6.73 -8.91
C ALA A 76 -4.69 7.81 -8.90
N HIS A 77 -4.07 8.02 -7.74
CA HIS A 77 -2.89 8.86 -7.58
C HIS A 77 -1.58 8.18 -8.01
N GLU A 78 -1.58 6.85 -8.19
CA GLU A 78 -0.49 6.15 -8.84
C GLU A 78 -0.53 6.52 -10.32
N ARG A 79 0.45 7.32 -10.78
CA ARG A 79 0.49 7.87 -12.15
C ARG A 79 0.86 6.80 -13.18
N SER A 80 0.02 5.78 -13.32
CA SER A 80 0.22 4.71 -14.30
C SER A 80 -0.50 5.03 -15.61
N LEU A 81 0.13 4.68 -16.73
CA LEU A 81 -0.48 4.82 -18.06
C LEU A 81 -1.81 4.06 -18.17
N ASN A 82 -1.93 2.91 -17.49
CA ASN A 82 -3.15 2.11 -17.50
C ASN A 82 -4.32 2.89 -16.88
N ILE A 83 -4.09 3.58 -15.76
CA ILE A 83 -5.12 4.41 -15.11
C ILE A 83 -5.51 5.55 -16.05
N ASP A 84 -4.54 6.27 -16.64
CA ASP A 84 -4.84 7.37 -17.57
C ASP A 84 -5.71 6.91 -18.76
N PHE A 85 -5.37 5.76 -19.37
CA PHE A 85 -6.17 5.17 -20.45
C PHE A 85 -7.56 4.75 -19.98
N LEU A 86 -7.67 4.12 -18.82
CA LEU A 86 -8.97 3.72 -18.25
C LEU A 86 -9.86 4.93 -17.97
N LEU A 87 -9.32 6.00 -17.38
CA LEU A 87 -10.09 7.21 -17.11
C LEU A 87 -10.57 7.86 -18.40
N GLY A 88 -9.70 7.97 -19.41
CA GLY A 88 -10.07 8.47 -20.72
C GLY A 88 -11.14 7.61 -21.41
N TYR A 89 -11.04 6.29 -21.29
CA TYR A 89 -12.01 5.34 -21.83
C TYR A 89 -13.36 5.45 -21.11
N LEU A 90 -13.38 5.44 -19.77
CA LEU A 90 -14.59 5.55 -18.96
C LEU A 90 -15.31 6.88 -19.20
N LYS A 91 -14.58 7.98 -19.35
CA LYS A 91 -15.17 9.28 -19.72
C LYS A 91 -15.97 9.23 -21.02
N GLN A 92 -15.50 8.46 -22.01
CA GLN A 92 -16.22 8.28 -23.27
C GLN A 92 -17.36 7.27 -23.17
N LEU A 93 -17.24 6.29 -22.27
CA LEU A 93 -18.23 5.23 -22.08
C LEU A 93 -19.45 5.70 -21.29
N LEU A 94 -19.26 6.50 -20.24
CA LEU A 94 -20.33 6.93 -19.33
C LEU A 94 -21.55 7.57 -20.03
N PRO A 95 -21.40 8.45 -21.04
CA PRO A 95 -22.55 8.96 -21.80
C PRO A 95 -23.35 7.87 -22.55
N ARG A 96 -22.71 6.74 -22.89
CA ARG A 96 -23.34 5.60 -23.59
C ARG A 96 -23.87 4.53 -22.64
N ARG A 97 -23.32 4.47 -21.41
CA ARG A 97 -23.73 3.58 -20.32
C ARG A 97 -24.10 4.41 -19.08
N PRO A 98 -25.23 5.14 -19.11
CA PRO A 98 -25.66 5.98 -17.99
C PRO A 98 -26.00 5.15 -16.73
N ASP A 99 -26.19 3.84 -16.88
CA ASP A 99 -26.39 2.88 -15.81
C ASP A 99 -25.09 2.49 -15.08
N LEU A 100 -23.92 2.64 -15.72
CA LEU A 100 -22.63 2.29 -15.16
C LEU A 100 -22.18 3.35 -14.14
N LYS A 101 -21.93 2.92 -12.92
CA LYS A 101 -21.39 3.78 -11.86
C LYS A 101 -19.86 3.71 -11.84
N VAL A 102 -19.21 4.86 -11.69
CA VAL A 102 -17.74 4.94 -11.54
C VAL A 102 -17.40 5.66 -10.25
N ILE A 103 -16.55 5.05 -9.43
CA ILE A 103 -15.97 5.63 -8.23
C ILE A 103 -14.46 5.71 -8.45
N ILE A 104 -13.86 6.85 -8.12
CA ILE A 104 -12.41 7.06 -8.20
C ILE A 104 -11.94 7.40 -6.80
N THR A 105 -11.04 6.59 -6.25
CA THR A 105 -10.44 6.82 -4.94
C THR A 105 -8.99 7.27 -5.09
N SER A 106 -8.60 8.27 -4.30
CA SER A 106 -7.27 8.87 -4.32
C SER A 106 -6.92 9.31 -2.90
N ALA A 107 -5.70 8.98 -2.46
CA ALA A 107 -5.17 9.46 -1.19
C ALA A 107 -4.51 10.84 -1.29
N THR A 108 -4.61 11.51 -2.44
CA THR A 108 -3.98 12.81 -2.69
C THR A 108 -4.99 13.90 -3.00
N ILE A 109 -4.60 15.15 -2.74
CA ILE A 109 -5.41 16.37 -2.89
C ILE A 109 -5.84 16.70 -4.33
N ASP A 110 -5.46 15.91 -5.33
CA ASP A 110 -5.77 16.16 -6.74
C ASP A 110 -7.20 15.68 -7.14
N ALA A 111 -8.08 15.49 -6.16
CA ALA A 111 -9.48 15.09 -6.38
C ALA A 111 -10.22 16.06 -7.33
N GLU A 112 -9.89 17.35 -7.25
CA GLU A 112 -10.39 18.42 -8.11
C GLU A 112 -10.10 18.19 -9.60
N ARG A 113 -8.94 17.62 -9.93
CA ARG A 113 -8.60 17.33 -11.33
C ARG A 113 -9.43 16.18 -11.87
N PHE A 114 -9.70 15.16 -11.07
CA PHE A 114 -10.62 14.08 -11.44
C PHE A 114 -12.05 14.61 -11.58
N SER A 115 -12.52 15.45 -10.65
CA SER A 115 -13.83 16.09 -10.74
C SER A 115 -14.00 16.85 -12.06
N ARG A 116 -13.06 17.74 -12.41
CA ARG A 116 -13.07 18.46 -13.69
C ARG A 116 -13.01 17.52 -14.90
N HIS A 117 -12.23 16.45 -14.83
CA HIS A 117 -12.17 15.46 -15.91
C HIS A 117 -13.54 14.80 -16.15
N PHE A 118 -14.29 14.52 -15.09
CA PHE A 118 -15.61 13.89 -15.12
C PHE A 118 -16.76 14.93 -14.96
N ASN A 119 -16.65 16.08 -15.63
CA ASN A 119 -17.71 17.10 -15.74
C ASN A 119 -18.20 17.67 -14.40
N GLY A 120 -17.29 17.89 -13.45
CA GLY A 120 -17.63 18.42 -12.12
C GLY A 120 -18.24 17.36 -11.20
N ALA A 121 -17.79 16.10 -11.33
CA ALA A 121 -18.25 15.02 -10.46
C ALA A 121 -18.06 15.37 -8.97
N PRO A 122 -19.02 15.00 -8.10
CA PRO A 122 -18.96 15.34 -6.68
C PRO A 122 -17.73 14.73 -6.01
N VAL A 123 -17.03 15.54 -5.22
CA VAL A 123 -15.87 15.10 -4.44
C VAL A 123 -16.31 14.86 -3.00
N LEU A 124 -16.04 13.65 -2.50
CA LEU A 124 -16.25 13.28 -1.11
C LEU A 124 -14.89 13.14 -0.42
N GLU A 125 -14.63 14.00 0.55
CA GLU A 125 -13.41 13.94 1.34
C GLU A 125 -13.68 13.20 2.65
N VAL A 126 -12.90 12.14 2.90
CA VAL A 126 -12.94 11.38 4.15
C VAL A 126 -11.66 11.69 4.90
N SER A 127 -11.75 12.50 5.95
CA SER A 127 -10.59 12.82 6.78
C SER A 127 -10.11 11.59 7.54
N GLY A 128 -8.90 11.12 7.23
CA GLY A 128 -8.21 10.14 8.05
C GLY A 128 -7.80 10.73 9.41
N ARG A 129 -7.76 9.89 10.44
CA ARG A 129 -7.09 10.26 11.70
C ARG A 129 -5.59 10.17 11.47
N THR A 130 -4.94 11.31 11.25
CA THR A 130 -3.48 11.39 11.28
C THR A 130 -3.04 11.54 12.73
N TYR A 131 -2.05 10.77 13.14
CA TYR A 131 -1.34 11.02 14.39
C TYR A 131 -0.13 11.91 14.06
N PRO A 132 0.21 12.89 14.91
CA PRO A 132 1.38 13.71 14.68
C PRO A 132 2.62 12.81 14.62
N VAL A 133 3.47 13.03 13.61
CA VAL A 133 4.74 12.33 13.44
C VAL A 133 5.87 13.33 13.64
N GLU A 134 6.82 13.00 14.50
CA GLU A 134 8.04 13.77 14.68
C GLU A 134 9.08 13.34 13.62
N ILE A 135 9.72 14.32 12.97
CA ILE A 135 10.72 14.06 11.94
C ILE A 135 12.10 14.33 12.52
N LEU A 136 12.91 13.28 12.62
CA LEU A 136 14.29 13.36 13.09
C LEU A 136 15.25 13.13 11.92
N TYR A 137 16.19 14.06 11.72
CA TYR A 137 17.22 13.97 10.68
C TYR A 137 18.59 13.68 11.29
N ARG A 138 19.27 12.65 10.78
CA ARG A 138 20.62 12.26 11.19
C ARG A 138 21.51 12.06 9.95
N PRO A 139 22.54 12.90 9.75
CA PRO A 139 23.55 12.68 8.72
C PRO A 139 24.36 11.40 9.00
N LEU A 140 24.77 10.70 7.94
CA LEU A 140 25.67 9.52 8.01
C LEU A 140 27.15 9.90 8.09
N THR A 141 27.47 11.19 7.96
CA THR A 141 28.82 11.73 8.17
C THR A 141 29.11 11.78 9.66
N GLY A 142 30.19 11.12 10.10
CA GLY A 142 30.61 11.10 11.50
C GLY A 142 30.72 12.50 12.12
N LYS A 143 30.50 12.59 13.43
CA LYS A 143 30.70 13.83 14.21
C LYS A 143 32.18 14.11 14.52
N ASP A 144 33.06 13.17 14.22
CA ASP A 144 34.49 13.22 14.54
C ASP A 144 35.31 13.69 13.33
N GLU A 145 36.45 14.33 13.61
CA GLU A 145 37.36 14.97 12.63
C GLU A 145 37.90 14.02 11.54
N ASP A 146 37.71 12.71 11.68
CA ASP A 146 38.25 11.67 10.80
C ASP A 146 37.37 11.30 9.60
N ASN A 147 36.22 11.95 9.39
CA ASN A 147 35.42 11.81 8.15
C ASN A 147 35.08 10.35 7.77
N ALA A 148 35.00 9.44 8.75
CA ALA A 148 34.61 8.06 8.48
C ALA A 148 33.13 8.01 8.10
N GLU A 149 32.83 7.52 6.89
CA GLU A 149 31.47 7.23 6.47
C GLU A 149 30.92 6.09 7.32
N VAL A 150 29.84 6.34 8.07
CA VAL A 150 29.15 5.28 8.82
C VAL A 150 28.48 4.34 7.81
N GLU A 151 28.71 3.04 7.96
CA GLU A 151 28.06 2.05 7.10
C GLU A 151 26.53 2.15 7.28
N LEU A 152 25.79 2.12 6.18
CA LEU A 152 24.32 2.26 6.18
C LEU A 152 23.65 1.22 7.11
N THR A 153 24.18 0.00 7.17
CA THR A 153 23.67 -1.08 8.00
C THR A 153 23.80 -0.78 9.49
N ASP A 154 24.96 -0.26 9.93
CA ASP A 154 25.20 0.16 11.30
C ASP A 154 24.28 1.32 11.69
N ALA A 155 24.13 2.32 10.82
CA ALA A 155 23.21 3.43 11.06
C ALA A 155 21.75 2.98 11.20
N ILE A 156 21.33 1.95 10.46
CA ILE A 156 19.98 1.35 10.59
C ILE A 156 19.83 0.64 11.94
N VAL A 157 20.84 -0.12 12.37
CA VAL A 157 20.83 -0.81 13.67
C VAL A 157 20.75 0.21 14.80
N ASP A 158 21.58 1.25 14.77
CA ASP A 158 21.59 2.32 15.76
C ASP A 158 20.25 3.07 15.84
N ALA A 159 19.67 3.40 14.68
CA ALA A 159 18.36 4.04 14.62
C ALA A 159 17.26 3.14 15.18
N ALA A 160 17.29 1.84 14.85
CA ALA A 160 16.35 0.88 15.42
C ALA A 160 16.53 0.75 16.94
N ASP A 161 17.78 0.70 17.42
CA ASP A 161 18.20 0.64 18.83
C ASP A 161 17.68 1.80 19.66
N GLU A 162 17.79 3.01 19.12
CA GLU A 162 17.23 4.22 19.68
C GLU A 162 15.70 4.21 19.69
N LEU A 163 15.04 3.82 18.59
CA LEU A 163 13.59 3.83 18.49
C LEU A 163 12.90 2.95 19.53
N ALA A 164 13.45 1.77 19.86
CA ALA A 164 12.83 0.95 20.90
C ALA A 164 13.01 1.51 22.32
N ARG A 165 13.81 2.57 22.52
CA ARG A 165 13.85 3.30 23.80
C ARG A 165 12.64 4.21 23.98
N TYR A 166 11.97 4.61 22.88
CA TYR A 166 10.78 5.45 22.93
C TYR A 166 9.51 4.67 23.31
N GLY A 167 9.48 3.35 23.10
CA GLY A 167 8.37 2.51 23.51
C GLY A 167 8.22 1.24 22.66
N GLU A 168 7.11 0.53 22.88
CA GLU A 168 6.74 -0.63 22.08
C GLU A 168 6.15 -0.18 20.73
N GLY A 169 6.57 -0.82 19.64
CA GLY A 169 6.04 -0.53 18.31
C GLY A 169 6.78 -1.30 17.21
N ASP A 170 6.12 -1.45 16.06
CA ASP A 170 6.73 -2.02 14.85
C ASP A 170 7.57 -0.93 14.14
N ILE A 171 8.77 -1.27 13.67
CA ILE A 171 9.62 -0.37 12.88
C ILE A 171 9.47 -0.70 11.39
N LEU A 172 9.38 0.31 10.52
CA LEU A 172 9.40 0.15 9.06
C LEU A 172 10.60 0.86 8.45
N VAL A 173 11.53 0.09 7.87
CA VAL A 173 12.73 0.61 7.20
C VAL A 173 12.54 0.59 5.68
N PHE A 174 12.79 1.72 5.00
CA PHE A 174 12.77 1.83 3.54
C PHE A 174 14.17 1.74 2.97
N LEU A 175 14.40 0.80 2.03
CA LEU A 175 15.72 0.56 1.43
C LEU A 175 15.63 0.45 -0.10
N PRO A 176 16.68 0.84 -0.83
CA PRO A 176 16.60 1.02 -2.28
C PRO A 176 16.54 -0.29 -3.08
N GLY A 177 17.06 -1.39 -2.53
CA GLY A 177 17.23 -2.64 -3.28
C GLY A 177 17.16 -3.89 -2.41
N GLU A 178 17.05 -5.05 -3.07
CA GLU A 178 17.02 -6.35 -2.39
C GLU A 178 18.32 -6.63 -1.62
N ARG A 179 19.47 -6.22 -2.19
CA ARG A 179 20.78 -6.41 -1.57
C ARG A 179 20.85 -5.69 -0.23
N GLU A 180 20.50 -4.40 -0.22
CA GLU A 180 20.52 -3.56 0.97
C GLU A 180 19.52 -4.06 2.02
N ILE A 181 18.34 -4.55 1.60
CA ILE A 181 17.37 -5.18 2.52
C ILE A 181 17.97 -6.41 3.20
N ARG A 182 18.65 -7.28 2.45
CA ARG A 182 19.24 -8.50 3.01
C ARG A 182 20.37 -8.17 3.98
N GLU A 183 21.25 -7.25 3.60
CA GLU A 183 22.36 -6.77 4.44
C GLU A 183 21.83 -6.16 5.75
N ALA A 184 20.86 -5.24 5.67
CA ALA A 184 20.24 -4.64 6.86
C ALA A 184 19.51 -5.67 7.73
N ALA A 185 18.77 -6.62 7.13
CA ALA A 185 18.08 -7.66 7.88
C ALA A 185 19.05 -8.61 8.60
N GLU A 186 20.20 -8.91 7.98
CA GLU A 186 21.25 -9.70 8.61
C GLU A 186 21.92 -8.95 9.76
N ALA A 187 22.24 -7.67 9.58
CA ALA A 187 22.78 -6.82 10.64
C ALA A 187 21.83 -6.71 11.84
N LEU A 188 20.54 -6.46 11.60
CA LEU A 188 19.50 -6.40 12.63
C LEU A 188 19.37 -7.73 13.40
N ARG A 189 19.47 -8.88 12.72
CA ARG A 189 19.43 -10.20 13.38
C ARG A 189 20.66 -10.48 14.24
N LYS A 190 21.82 -9.91 13.89
CA LYS A 190 23.06 -10.03 14.68
C LYS A 190 23.04 -9.11 15.90
N SER A 191 22.22 -8.07 15.92
CA SER A 191 22.10 -7.17 17.07
C SER A 191 21.64 -7.93 18.32
N THR A 192 22.43 -7.82 19.39
CA THR A 192 22.16 -8.48 20.66
C THR A 192 20.96 -7.87 21.40
N LEU A 193 20.65 -6.60 21.12
CA LEU A 193 19.53 -5.85 21.70
C LEU A 193 18.19 -6.20 21.07
N ARG A 194 18.18 -7.00 19.99
CA ARG A 194 17.03 -7.30 19.14
C ARG A 194 16.73 -8.79 19.01
N ARG A 195 17.24 -9.62 19.93
CA ARG A 195 17.11 -11.10 19.88
C ARG A 195 15.67 -11.62 19.85
N ASN A 196 14.70 -10.84 20.29
CA ASN A 196 13.29 -11.22 20.33
C ASN A 196 12.46 -10.60 19.19
N ASP A 197 13.08 -9.82 18.31
CA ASP A 197 12.37 -9.10 17.25
C ASP A 197 12.28 -10.01 16.01
N GLU A 198 11.08 -10.16 15.46
CA GLU A 198 10.91 -10.87 14.19
C GLU A 198 11.27 -9.95 13.01
N ILE A 199 12.43 -10.20 12.39
CA ILE A 199 12.91 -9.42 11.25
C ILE A 199 12.33 -9.94 9.93
N LEU A 200 11.45 -9.14 9.33
CA LEU A 200 10.72 -9.45 8.10
C LEU A 200 11.23 -8.60 6.92
N PRO A 201 12.13 -9.13 6.06
CA PRO A 201 12.51 -8.45 4.83
C PRO A 201 11.37 -8.53 3.80
N LEU A 202 11.13 -7.46 3.05
CA LEU A 202 10.09 -7.37 2.02
C LEU A 202 10.63 -6.79 0.70
N PHE A 203 10.75 -7.65 -0.33
CA PHE A 203 11.16 -7.31 -1.69
C PHE A 203 10.43 -8.17 -2.75
N ALA A 204 10.42 -7.71 -4.00
CA ALA A 204 9.55 -8.22 -5.07
C ALA A 204 9.70 -9.71 -5.42
N ARG A 205 10.87 -10.32 -5.17
CA ARG A 205 11.16 -11.73 -5.52
C ARG A 205 10.82 -12.75 -4.43
N LEU A 206 10.29 -12.32 -3.28
CA LEU A 206 9.88 -13.25 -2.22
C LEU A 206 8.79 -14.20 -2.69
N SER A 207 8.77 -15.43 -2.18
CA SER A 207 7.71 -16.39 -2.49
C SER A 207 6.36 -15.90 -1.98
N HIS A 208 5.27 -16.38 -2.59
CA HIS A 208 3.91 -16.01 -2.15
C HIS A 208 3.64 -16.37 -0.68
N ALA A 209 4.19 -17.48 -0.17
CA ALA A 209 4.04 -17.87 1.24
C ALA A 209 4.74 -16.89 2.19
N GLU A 210 5.94 -16.40 1.82
CA GLU A 210 6.69 -15.43 2.62
C GLU A 210 6.06 -14.03 2.57
N GLN A 211 5.56 -13.62 1.40
CA GLN A 211 4.79 -12.38 1.26
C GLN A 211 3.46 -12.44 2.05
N HIS A 212 2.79 -13.60 2.05
CA HIS A 212 1.55 -13.82 2.80
C HIS A 212 1.78 -13.79 4.31
N LYS A 213 2.87 -14.39 4.81
CA LYS A 213 3.26 -14.27 6.23
C LYS A 213 3.53 -12.81 6.62
N SER A 214 4.25 -12.07 5.79
CA SER A 214 4.54 -10.65 6.03
C SER A 214 3.27 -9.78 6.02
N SER A 215 2.37 -9.99 5.04
CA SER A 215 1.10 -9.25 4.90
C SER A 215 0.04 -9.65 5.93
N THR A 216 -0.05 -10.93 6.30
CA THR A 216 -0.94 -11.42 7.36
C THR A 216 -0.55 -10.83 8.72
N LEU A 217 0.76 -10.70 9.01
CA LEU A 217 1.23 -10.01 10.22
C LEU A 217 1.01 -8.48 10.16
N GLN A 218 0.99 -7.87 8.96
CA GLN A 218 0.58 -6.47 8.79
C GLN A 218 -0.93 -6.28 9.02
N ALA A 219 -1.76 -7.26 8.61
CA ALA A 219 -3.21 -7.26 8.78
C ALA A 219 -3.65 -7.65 10.20
N GLN A 220 -2.94 -8.55 10.89
CA GLN A 220 -3.24 -8.95 12.27
C GLN A 220 -2.89 -7.84 13.28
N ASN A 221 -1.79 -7.10 13.08
CA ASN A 221 -1.46 -5.93 13.91
C ASN A 221 -2.37 -4.71 13.63
N ALA A 222 -3.15 -4.75 12.54
CA ALA A 222 -4.23 -3.80 12.29
C ALA A 222 -5.44 -4.06 13.20
N ALA A 223 -5.79 -5.32 13.40
CA ALA A 223 -6.95 -5.74 14.18
C ALA A 223 -6.70 -5.72 15.70
N SER A 224 -5.44 -5.67 16.14
CA SER A 224 -5.06 -5.64 17.57
C SER A 224 -4.90 -4.23 18.16
N CYS A 225 -5.02 -3.16 17.37
CA CYS A 225 -4.93 -1.77 17.87
C CYS A 225 -6.08 -1.35 18.82
N TRP A 226 -7.04 -2.23 19.14
CA TRP A 226 -8.23 -1.89 19.94
C TRP A 226 -8.63 -2.97 20.95
N ARG A 227 -7.72 -3.37 21.85
CA ARG A 227 -8.13 -3.94 23.16
C ARG A 227 -7.24 -3.42 24.29
N PRO A 228 -7.80 -2.94 25.42
CA PRO A 228 -7.00 -2.67 26.60
C PRO A 228 -6.68 -3.95 27.37
N THR A 229 -5.41 -4.01 27.81
CA THR A 229 -4.80 -4.75 28.94
C THR A 229 -4.48 -6.25 28.83
N SER A 230 -3.17 -6.55 28.85
CA SER A 230 -2.40 -7.44 29.78
C SER A 230 -1.21 -8.11 29.05
N PRO A 231 -0.08 -8.38 29.74
CA PRO A 231 1.26 -8.37 29.13
C PRO A 231 1.54 -9.62 28.30
N LYS A 232 1.93 -9.42 27.04
CA LYS A 232 2.44 -10.47 26.13
C LYS A 232 3.63 -9.93 25.33
N PRO A 233 4.53 -10.82 24.86
CA PRO A 233 5.91 -10.47 24.50
C PRO A 233 6.02 -9.61 23.23
N ARG A 234 7.12 -8.87 23.17
CA ARG A 234 7.46 -7.76 22.25
C ARG A 234 7.22 -8.04 20.76
N SER A 235 6.78 -6.99 20.06
CA SER A 235 6.37 -6.91 18.65
C SER A 235 7.54 -6.67 17.67
N PRO A 236 7.38 -6.96 16.35
CA PRO A 236 8.48 -7.10 15.38
C PRO A 236 9.01 -5.84 14.66
N CYS A 237 10.31 -5.84 14.31
CA CYS A 237 10.97 -4.87 13.41
C CYS A 237 10.91 -5.31 11.92
N ARG A 238 10.47 -4.44 11.00
CA ARG A 238 10.19 -4.77 9.58
C ARG A 238 11.00 -3.89 8.60
N ALA A 239 11.46 -4.45 7.47
CA ALA A 239 12.18 -3.71 6.42
C ALA A 239 11.58 -3.99 5.02
N SER A 240 11.31 -2.96 4.20
CA SER A 240 10.64 -3.11 2.90
C SER A 240 11.12 -2.15 1.79
N ASN A 241 11.04 -2.59 0.53
CA ASN A 241 11.26 -1.79 -0.71
C ASN A 241 9.99 -1.75 -1.59
N THR A 242 8.87 -2.34 -1.17
CA THR A 242 7.64 -2.27 -1.98
C THR A 242 6.95 -0.92 -1.82
N SER A 243 7.48 0.12 -2.47
CA SER A 243 6.86 1.43 -2.80
C SER A 243 6.27 2.24 -1.63
N SER A 244 6.29 3.57 -1.77
CA SER A 244 5.77 4.57 -0.84
C SER A 244 4.25 4.52 -0.57
N THR A 245 3.57 3.43 -0.90
CA THR A 245 2.16 3.19 -0.57
C THR A 245 1.92 1.69 -0.38
N PRO A 246 2.05 1.12 0.83
CA PRO A 246 1.41 -0.15 1.14
C PRO A 246 -0.09 0.10 1.30
N ALA A 247 -0.90 -0.85 0.83
CA ALA A 247 -2.35 -0.88 0.95
C ALA A 247 -2.85 -0.16 2.22
N SER A 248 -3.53 0.97 2.02
CA SER A 248 -4.27 1.76 3.03
C SER A 248 -3.51 2.40 4.20
N ARG A 249 -2.17 2.30 4.34
CA ARG A 249 -1.50 2.70 5.60
C ARG A 249 -0.41 3.76 5.53
N ALA A 250 0.23 4.04 4.39
CA ALA A 250 1.29 5.08 4.34
C ALA A 250 0.82 6.45 3.81
N SER A 251 -0.45 6.60 3.42
CA SER A 251 -0.94 7.84 2.81
C SER A 251 -1.18 8.99 3.80
N ASN A 252 -1.07 8.73 5.11
CA ASN A 252 -1.41 9.67 6.18
C ASN A 252 -0.20 10.24 6.95
N ALA A 253 1.03 10.03 6.47
CA ALA A 253 2.25 10.43 7.20
C ALA A 253 3.13 11.48 6.51
N ILE A 254 2.59 12.26 5.56
CA ILE A 254 3.33 13.41 4.97
C ILE A 254 2.64 14.71 5.40
N PRO A 255 3.27 15.56 6.22
CA PRO A 255 2.73 16.88 6.51
C PRO A 255 2.78 17.72 5.23
N ARG A 256 1.62 18.01 4.64
CA ARG A 256 1.49 19.01 3.57
C ARG A 256 1.35 20.39 4.20
N GLY A 257 2.39 21.20 4.06
CA GLY A 257 2.29 22.65 4.25
C GLY A 257 3.55 23.31 4.77
N GLN A 258 4.54 23.54 3.92
CA GLN A 258 5.36 24.76 4.02
C GLN A 258 5.64 25.33 2.63
N LYS A 259 5.35 26.63 2.53
CA LYS A 259 5.65 27.50 1.39
C LYS A 259 7.16 27.57 1.23
N TRP A 260 7.65 27.30 0.03
CA TRP A 260 9.01 27.64 -0.37
C TRP A 260 9.05 29.14 -0.63
N ASN A 261 9.64 29.91 0.29
CA ASN A 261 10.11 31.24 -0.03
C ASN A 261 11.48 31.11 -0.69
N ASN A 262 11.56 31.62 -1.92
CA ASN A 262 12.80 31.90 -2.63
C ASN A 262 13.78 32.64 -1.72
N PHE A 263 15.04 32.21 -1.71
CA PHE A 263 16.15 33.13 -1.59
C PHE A 263 17.16 32.83 -2.70
N THR A 264 17.58 33.95 -3.31
CA THR A 264 18.49 34.18 -4.43
C THR A 264 19.70 33.26 -4.54
#